data_AF-A0A6J0HQD7-F1
#
_entry.id   AF-A0A6J0HQD7-F1
#
_cell.length_a   1.000
_cell.length_b   1.000
_cell.length_c   1.000
_cell.angle_alpha   90.00
_cell.angle_beta   90.00
_cell.angle_gamma   90.00
#
_symmetry.space_group_name_H-M   'P 1'
#
loop_
_entity.id
_entity.type
_entity.pdbx_description
1 polymer ?
#
loop_
_entity_poly.entity_id
_entity_poly.type
_entity_poly.pdbx_seq_one_letter_code
_entity_poly.pdbx_strand_id
1 'polypeptide(L)'
;MAVEDLRAPSTPFSLSFSGSGFLALYQVGVVQSLLELAPELLKSACKVYGSSAGSLIAAAVVCGIGLDDLKEFFFALAAEVRKTILGPLSPKCSLLANIKAVLQRMLPEDSYQLASGRLHISLTRVADGQNVMASEFSSKEELIQALLCSCFLPIYCGFIPPSYRGVRYVDGGFTGLQPVSSLEEPVITVSPFTGELDICPRDCPAIFFCFQIFNGSVQISIENLCRISYALFPPSTMVLNDIFSQGYQDTALFLYRNNAFGFNYFDGNFRFGSTCGKNNSTQSKGTHPGLYRRIPESLTPYFLPGLWKKEQMNGLQDPLARILLQPYRLPALFRKGVKKVWGLLEGVTSLVQGLHKLLQTLVPGLPKRAVDRR
;
A
#
# COMPACT_ATOMS: atom_id res chain seq x y z
N MET A 1 37.46 26.66 10.58
CA MET A 1 36.37 26.56 11.57
C MET A 1 35.19 25.94 10.86
N ALA A 2 34.90 24.67 11.16
CA ALA A 2 33.75 23.98 10.59
C ALA A 2 32.49 24.51 11.28
N VAL A 3 31.53 24.99 10.49
CA VAL A 3 30.18 25.26 10.97
C VAL A 3 29.50 23.89 11.05
N GLU A 4 29.54 23.28 12.23
CA GLU A 4 28.64 22.18 12.54
C GLU A 4 27.22 22.75 12.55
N ASP A 5 26.46 22.42 11.51
CA ASP A 5 25.03 22.65 11.42
C ASP A 5 24.36 21.79 12.51
N LEU A 6 24.20 22.37 13.70
CA LEU A 6 23.40 21.81 14.79
C LEU A 6 21.92 21.81 14.39
N ARG A 7 21.53 20.91 13.49
CA ARG A 7 20.11 20.58 13.29
C ARG A 7 19.62 19.89 14.56
N ALA A 8 18.53 20.41 15.13
CA ALA A 8 17.81 19.73 16.19
C ALA A 8 17.52 18.28 15.76
N PRO A 9 17.54 17.30 16.68
CA PRO A 9 17.24 15.92 16.33
C PRO A 9 15.84 15.87 15.73
N SER A 10 15.77 15.54 14.44
CA SER A 10 14.53 15.32 13.71
C SER A 10 13.68 14.31 14.46
N THR A 11 12.39 14.59 14.70
CA THR A 11 11.50 13.61 15.32
C THR A 11 11.55 12.32 14.48
N PRO A 12 11.85 11.17 15.09
CA PRO A 12 11.99 9.92 14.37
C PRO A 12 10.66 9.57 13.69
N PHE A 13 10.72 9.17 12.42
CA PHE A 13 9.56 8.72 11.66
C PHE A 13 9.80 7.34 11.05
N SER A 14 8.71 6.69 10.71
CA SER A 14 8.72 5.36 10.09
C SER A 14 8.06 5.36 8.72
N LEU A 15 8.32 4.32 7.95
CA LEU A 15 7.63 4.03 6.69
C LEU A 15 6.77 2.77 6.85
N SER A 16 5.61 2.73 6.22
CA SER A 16 4.77 1.55 6.21
C SER A 16 4.28 1.20 4.81
N PHE A 17 4.59 -0.02 4.36
CA PHE A 17 4.17 -0.55 3.07
C PHE A 17 3.03 -1.56 3.26
N SER A 18 1.88 -1.27 2.66
CA SER A 18 0.72 -2.15 2.76
C SER A 18 0.93 -3.49 2.05
N GLY A 19 0.13 -4.49 2.41
CA GLY A 19 -0.04 -5.66 1.54
C GLY A 19 -0.58 -5.24 0.19
N SER A 20 -0.02 -5.80 -0.89
CA SER A 20 -0.26 -5.30 -2.26
C SER A 20 -0.30 -6.40 -3.33
N GLY A 21 0.15 -7.62 -3.03
CA GLY A 21 0.24 -8.71 -4.02
C GLY A 21 1.00 -8.27 -5.27
N PHE A 22 0.43 -8.49 -6.46
CA PHE A 22 1.03 -8.02 -7.72
C PHE A 22 1.02 -6.50 -7.91
N LEU A 23 0.27 -5.74 -7.10
CA LEU A 23 0.36 -4.28 -7.08
C LEU A 23 1.60 -3.77 -6.35
N ALA A 24 2.47 -4.64 -5.85
CA ALA A 24 3.77 -4.25 -5.31
C ALA A 24 4.59 -3.37 -6.26
N LEU A 25 4.39 -3.48 -7.59
CA LEU A 25 5.00 -2.59 -8.57
C LEU A 25 4.63 -1.10 -8.37
N TYR A 26 3.46 -0.79 -7.81
CA TYR A 26 3.13 0.56 -7.36
C TYR A 26 4.13 1.03 -6.31
N GLN A 27 4.36 0.20 -5.29
CA GLN A 27 5.28 0.48 -4.20
C GLN A 27 6.74 0.54 -4.68
N VAL A 28 7.13 -0.27 -5.68
CA VAL A 28 8.44 -0.12 -6.35
C VAL A 28 8.57 1.27 -6.99
N GLY A 29 7.53 1.75 -7.69
CA GLY A 29 7.51 3.11 -8.26
C GLY A 29 7.61 4.20 -7.20
N VAL A 30 6.97 4.00 -6.05
CA VAL A 30 7.08 4.89 -4.88
C VAL A 30 8.53 4.95 -4.38
N VAL A 31 9.16 3.80 -4.14
CA VAL A 31 10.54 3.77 -3.65
C VAL A 31 11.50 4.37 -4.68
N GLN A 32 11.29 4.12 -5.98
CA GLN A 32 12.08 4.75 -7.05
C GLN A 32 12.01 6.28 -6.97
N SER A 33 10.80 6.83 -6.86
CA SER A 33 10.61 8.29 -6.76
C SER A 33 11.23 8.86 -5.49
N LEU A 34 11.12 8.17 -4.35
CA LEU A 34 11.77 8.57 -3.11
C LEU A 34 13.30 8.56 -3.23
N LEU A 35 13.90 7.53 -3.85
CA LEU A 35 15.35 7.47 -4.04
C LEU A 35 15.87 8.62 -4.92
N GLU A 36 15.12 9.01 -5.95
CA GLU A 36 15.52 10.08 -6.86
C GLU A 36 15.28 11.48 -6.29
N LEU A 37 14.14 11.70 -5.64
CA LEU A 37 13.67 13.03 -5.24
C LEU A 37 13.93 13.36 -3.77
N ALA A 38 13.99 12.36 -2.89
CA ALA A 38 14.15 12.53 -1.45
C ALA A 38 14.88 11.34 -0.77
N PRO A 39 16.09 10.95 -1.20
CA PRO A 39 16.76 9.74 -0.74
C PRO A 39 17.00 9.72 0.77
N GLU A 40 17.21 10.90 1.37
CA GLU A 40 17.41 11.05 2.81
C GLU A 40 16.16 10.67 3.62
N LEU A 41 14.95 10.73 3.04
CA LEU A 41 13.73 10.25 3.68
C LEU A 41 13.77 8.73 3.88
N LEU A 42 14.19 7.97 2.87
CA LEU A 42 14.31 6.53 2.99
C LEU A 42 15.40 6.14 4.00
N LYS A 43 16.54 6.85 3.98
CA LYS A 43 17.66 6.58 4.89
C LYS A 43 17.34 6.89 6.34
N SER A 44 16.59 7.96 6.60
CA SER A 44 16.29 8.46 7.95
C SER A 44 15.14 7.73 8.64
N ALA A 45 14.37 6.92 7.91
CA ALA A 45 13.29 6.14 8.49
C ALA A 45 13.84 5.15 9.53
N CYS A 46 13.42 5.33 10.80
CA CYS A 46 13.91 4.54 11.92
C CYS A 46 13.38 3.11 11.89
N LYS A 47 12.14 2.93 11.41
CA LYS A 47 11.49 1.63 11.22
C LYS A 47 10.81 1.59 9.86
N VAL A 48 10.81 0.41 9.25
CA VAL A 48 10.15 0.15 7.97
C VAL A 48 9.24 -1.05 8.16
N TYR A 49 7.94 -0.80 8.10
CA TYR A 49 6.88 -1.80 8.25
C TYR A 49 6.46 -2.36 6.90
N GLY A 50 6.12 -3.64 6.87
CA GLY A 50 5.56 -4.26 5.68
C GLY A 50 4.68 -5.48 5.98
N SER A 51 3.69 -5.68 5.11
CA SER A 51 2.78 -6.83 5.14
C SER A 51 2.68 -7.43 3.75
N SER A 52 2.56 -8.76 3.61
CA SER A 52 2.46 -9.42 2.31
C SER A 52 3.57 -8.97 1.35
N ALA A 53 3.27 -8.71 0.07
CA ALA A 53 4.25 -8.17 -0.87
C ALA A 53 4.88 -6.83 -0.42
N GLY A 54 4.21 -6.02 0.41
CA GLY A 54 4.79 -4.83 1.03
C GLY A 54 5.94 -5.15 2.01
N SER A 55 5.94 -6.34 2.62
CA SER A 55 7.09 -6.80 3.42
C SER A 55 8.34 -7.06 2.57
N LEU A 56 8.17 -7.49 1.31
CA LEU A 56 9.25 -7.65 0.36
C LEU A 56 9.84 -6.28 -0.04
N ILE A 57 8.97 -5.28 -0.25
CA ILE A 57 9.41 -3.89 -0.50
C ILE A 57 10.14 -3.32 0.72
N ALA A 58 9.59 -3.50 1.92
CA ALA A 58 10.22 -3.05 3.17
C ALA A 58 11.60 -3.70 3.36
N ALA A 59 11.72 -5.01 3.13
CA ALA A 59 12.99 -5.71 3.18
C ALA A 59 13.99 -5.19 2.13
N ALA A 60 13.51 -4.87 0.92
CA ALA A 60 14.34 -4.27 -0.13
C ALA A 60 14.90 -2.92 0.28
N VAL A 61 14.06 -2.05 0.86
CA VAL A 61 14.47 -0.74 1.40
C VAL A 61 15.51 -0.89 2.51
N VAL A 62 15.26 -1.79 3.47
CA VAL A 62 16.14 -1.95 4.65
C VAL A 62 17.46 -2.63 4.31
N CYS A 63 17.43 -3.64 3.44
CA CYS A 63 18.62 -4.42 3.08
C CYS A 63 19.36 -3.86 1.85
N GLY A 64 18.92 -2.74 1.28
CA GLY A 64 19.56 -2.12 0.12
C GLY A 64 19.50 -2.97 -1.16
N ILE A 65 18.40 -3.69 -1.37
CA ILE A 65 18.21 -4.51 -2.57
C ILE A 65 17.94 -3.60 -3.78
N GLY A 66 18.52 -3.93 -4.95
CA GLY A 66 18.29 -3.22 -6.20
C GLY A 66 16.82 -3.20 -6.62
N LEU A 67 16.30 -2.01 -6.95
CA LEU A 67 14.90 -1.88 -7.39
C LEU A 67 14.65 -2.51 -8.76
N ASP A 68 15.63 -2.51 -9.65
CA ASP A 68 15.52 -3.17 -10.95
C ASP A 68 15.34 -4.67 -10.80
N ASP A 69 16.10 -5.31 -9.92
CA ASP A 69 15.95 -6.74 -9.60
C ASP A 69 14.54 -7.06 -9.06
N LEU A 70 14.02 -6.18 -8.20
CA LEU A 70 12.69 -6.33 -7.59
C LEU A 70 11.58 -6.15 -8.64
N LYS A 71 11.75 -5.16 -9.52
CA LYS A 71 10.85 -4.89 -10.63
C LYS A 71 10.81 -6.08 -11.60
N GLU A 72 11.97 -6.57 -12.04
CA GLU A 72 12.10 -7.74 -12.89
C GLU A 72 11.46 -8.97 -12.27
N PHE A 73 11.68 -9.19 -10.97
CA PHE A 73 11.04 -10.28 -10.23
C PHE A 73 9.51 -10.22 -10.33
N PHE A 74 8.89 -9.07 -10.01
CA PHE A 74 7.44 -8.97 -10.05
C PHE A 74 6.88 -9.12 -11.47
N PHE A 75 7.57 -8.61 -12.50
CA PHE A 75 7.16 -8.81 -13.89
C PHE A 75 7.27 -10.27 -14.33
N ALA A 76 8.38 -10.94 -14.01
CA ALA A 76 8.57 -12.35 -14.33
C ALA A 76 7.51 -13.22 -13.64
N LEU A 77 7.25 -12.95 -12.35
CA LEU A 77 6.24 -13.66 -11.58
C LEU A 77 4.82 -13.43 -12.13
N ALA A 78 4.49 -12.19 -12.50
CA ALA A 78 3.22 -11.87 -13.14
C ALA A 78 3.05 -12.58 -14.49
N ALA A 79 4.11 -12.59 -15.31
CA ALA A 79 4.11 -13.30 -16.59
C ALA A 79 3.90 -14.81 -16.39
N GLU A 80 4.55 -15.42 -15.40
CA GLU A 80 4.41 -16.85 -15.11
C GLU A 80 3.00 -17.21 -14.65
N VAL A 81 2.43 -16.44 -13.71
CA VAL A 81 1.05 -16.61 -13.24
C VAL A 81 0.03 -16.45 -14.36
N ARG A 82 0.32 -15.63 -15.38
CA ARG A 82 -0.58 -15.44 -16.52
C ARG A 82 -0.52 -16.55 -17.57
N LYS A 83 0.55 -17.37 -17.61
CA LYS A 83 0.68 -18.47 -18.58
C LYS A 83 -0.22 -19.66 -18.25
N THR A 84 -0.63 -19.81 -17.00
CA THR A 84 -1.37 -20.97 -16.52
C THR A 84 -2.88 -20.73 -16.60
N ILE A 85 -3.65 -21.73 -17.07
CA ILE A 85 -5.12 -21.62 -17.23
C ILE A 85 -5.83 -21.42 -15.88
N LEU A 86 -5.31 -22.04 -14.82
CA LEU A 86 -5.78 -21.84 -13.43
C LEU A 86 -5.12 -20.62 -12.76
N GLY A 87 -4.31 -19.87 -13.51
CA GLY A 87 -3.47 -18.80 -13.00
C GLY A 87 -2.63 -19.24 -11.80
N PRO A 88 -2.69 -18.51 -10.68
CA PRO A 88 -1.89 -18.80 -9.50
C PRO A 88 -2.31 -20.07 -8.76
N LEU A 89 -3.52 -20.59 -9.02
CA LEU A 89 -4.01 -21.85 -8.46
C LEU A 89 -3.46 -23.08 -9.21
N SER A 90 -2.61 -22.87 -10.20
CA SER A 90 -1.96 -23.96 -10.92
C SER A 90 -0.95 -24.68 -10.02
N PRO A 91 -1.00 -26.02 -9.91
CA PRO A 91 0.00 -26.80 -9.17
C PRO A 91 1.44 -26.61 -9.66
N LYS A 92 1.62 -26.11 -10.90
CA LYS A 92 2.92 -25.82 -11.51
C LYS A 92 3.49 -24.46 -11.13
N CYS A 93 2.69 -23.56 -10.55
CA CYS A 93 3.12 -22.24 -10.11
C CYS A 93 3.29 -22.25 -8.59
N SER A 94 4.51 -22.47 -8.11
CA SER A 94 4.80 -22.32 -6.68
C SER A 94 5.25 -20.88 -6.41
N LEU A 95 4.27 -19.98 -6.20
CA LEU A 95 4.51 -18.58 -5.85
C LEU A 95 5.55 -18.46 -4.73
N LEU A 96 5.36 -19.24 -3.67
CA LEU A 96 6.21 -19.20 -2.48
C LEU A 96 7.63 -19.71 -2.76
N ALA A 97 7.79 -20.72 -3.62
CA ALA A 97 9.12 -21.19 -4.03
C ALA A 97 9.84 -20.14 -4.90
N ASN A 98 9.11 -19.46 -5.79
CA ASN A 98 9.67 -18.37 -6.60
C ASN A 98 10.13 -17.20 -5.70
N ILE A 99 9.30 -16.79 -4.74
CA ILE A 99 9.68 -15.77 -3.74
C ILE A 99 10.92 -16.23 -2.98
N LYS A 100 10.95 -17.47 -2.48
CA LYS A 100 12.09 -18.01 -1.72
C LYS A 100 13.38 -17.99 -2.54
N ALA A 101 13.36 -18.51 -3.77
CA ALA A 101 14.53 -18.57 -4.63
C ALA A 101 15.09 -17.19 -4.94
N VAL A 102 14.22 -16.22 -5.18
CA VAL A 102 14.61 -14.84 -5.48
C VAL A 102 15.15 -14.13 -4.25
N LEU A 103 14.52 -14.30 -3.08
CA LEU A 103 15.04 -13.76 -1.83
C LEU A 103 16.41 -14.34 -1.47
N GLN A 104 16.62 -15.65 -1.67
CA GLN A 104 17.94 -16.28 -1.46
C GLN A 104 19.02 -15.65 -2.34
N ARG A 105 18.67 -15.26 -3.57
CA ARG A 105 19.58 -14.62 -4.52
C ARG A 105 19.81 -13.13 -4.21
N MET A 106 18.77 -12.39 -3.88
CA MET A 106 18.79 -10.92 -3.79
C MET A 106 19.20 -10.39 -2.41
N LEU A 107 18.92 -11.13 -1.33
CA LEU A 107 19.29 -10.69 0.01
C LEU A 107 20.80 -10.90 0.24
N PRO A 108 21.51 -9.87 0.74
CA PRO A 108 22.87 -10.04 1.27
C PRO A 108 22.94 -11.08 2.39
N GLU A 109 24.09 -11.69 2.61
CA GLU A 109 24.30 -12.69 3.69
C GLU A 109 24.09 -12.09 5.09
N ASP A 110 24.43 -10.80 5.27
CA ASP A 110 24.24 -10.02 6.49
C ASP A 110 22.88 -9.32 6.58
N SER A 111 21.95 -9.60 5.66
CA SER A 111 20.62 -8.98 5.60
C SER A 111 19.84 -9.03 6.92
N TYR A 112 19.96 -10.11 7.68
CA TYR A 112 19.30 -10.25 8.98
C TYR A 112 19.81 -9.26 10.04
N GLN A 113 21.08 -8.83 9.95
CA GLN A 113 21.67 -7.82 10.82
C GLN A 113 21.19 -6.43 10.44
N LEU A 114 21.08 -6.14 9.14
CA LEU A 114 20.52 -4.89 8.62
C LEU A 114 19.02 -4.76 8.96
N ALA A 115 18.31 -5.88 8.95
CA ALA A 115 16.87 -5.95 9.18
C ALA A 115 16.49 -5.88 10.65
N SER A 116 17.27 -6.47 11.56
CA SER A 116 16.89 -6.57 12.98
C SER A 116 16.77 -5.19 13.64
N GLY A 117 15.67 -4.96 14.36
CA GLY A 117 15.31 -3.67 14.97
C GLY A 117 14.81 -2.59 14.01
N ARG A 118 14.97 -2.77 12.69
CA ARG A 118 14.59 -1.78 11.65
C ARG A 118 13.44 -2.24 10.76
N LEU A 119 13.42 -3.50 10.34
CA LEU A 119 12.38 -4.11 9.53
C LEU A 119 11.31 -4.73 10.43
N HIS A 120 10.05 -4.41 10.17
CA HIS A 120 8.91 -4.94 10.91
C HIS A 120 7.93 -5.64 9.96
N ILE A 121 7.84 -6.96 10.08
CA ILE A 121 7.03 -7.83 9.21
C ILE A 121 5.75 -8.23 9.93
N SER A 122 4.61 -7.86 9.35
CA SER A 122 3.28 -8.25 9.80
C SER A 122 3.02 -9.72 9.45
N LEU A 123 2.61 -10.52 10.45
CA LEU A 123 2.26 -11.93 10.30
C LEU A 123 0.89 -12.19 10.94
N THR A 124 0.06 -13.05 10.35
CA THR A 124 -1.19 -13.50 10.96
C THR A 124 -0.99 -14.89 11.55
N ARG A 125 -1.04 -15.03 12.88
CA ARG A 125 -0.85 -16.32 13.55
C ARG A 125 -2.07 -17.21 13.36
N VAL A 126 -1.85 -18.45 12.92
CA VAL A 126 -2.94 -19.39 12.60
C VAL A 126 -3.73 -19.81 13.83
N ALA A 127 -3.04 -20.01 14.97
CA ALA A 127 -3.63 -20.58 16.17
C ALA A 127 -4.78 -19.73 16.75
N ASP A 128 -4.67 -18.40 16.67
CA ASP A 128 -5.58 -17.47 17.34
C ASP A 128 -5.97 -16.26 16.48
N GLY A 129 -5.46 -16.17 15.24
CA GLY A 129 -5.75 -15.06 14.32
C GLY A 129 -5.17 -13.72 14.76
N GLN A 130 -4.18 -13.71 15.66
CA GLN A 130 -3.55 -12.48 16.13
C GLN A 130 -2.49 -11.98 15.15
N ASN A 131 -2.35 -10.65 15.07
CA ASN A 131 -1.22 -10.05 14.38
C ASN A 131 0.04 -10.19 15.23
N VAL A 132 1.12 -10.63 14.61
CA VAL A 132 2.45 -10.71 15.22
C VAL A 132 3.43 -9.92 14.38
N MET A 133 4.17 -9.01 15.00
CA MET A 133 5.18 -8.19 14.34
C MET A 133 6.56 -8.80 14.51
N ALA A 134 7.08 -9.47 13.49
CA ALA A 134 8.45 -9.97 13.50
C ALA A 134 9.42 -8.83 13.19
N SER A 135 10.42 -8.62 14.07
CA SER A 135 11.39 -7.52 13.95
C SER A 135 12.83 -7.88 14.31
N GLU A 136 13.05 -9.09 14.82
CA GLU A 136 14.37 -9.57 15.23
C GLU A 136 14.67 -10.88 14.51
N PHE A 137 15.83 -10.95 13.84
CA PHE A 137 16.24 -12.04 12.98
C PHE A 137 17.68 -12.46 13.31
N SER A 138 17.93 -13.76 13.43
CA SER A 138 19.23 -14.34 13.76
C SER A 138 19.98 -14.91 12.56
N SER A 139 19.31 -15.09 11.42
CA SER A 139 19.94 -15.49 10.15
C SER A 139 19.15 -15.04 8.92
N LYS A 140 19.80 -15.07 7.75
CA LYS A 140 19.17 -14.80 6.45
C LYS A 140 17.99 -15.74 6.19
N GLU A 141 18.11 -17.02 6.56
CA GLU A 141 17.05 -18.02 6.42
C GLU A 141 15.85 -17.69 7.31
N GLU A 142 16.10 -17.23 8.54
CA GLU A 142 15.03 -16.83 9.45
C GLU A 142 14.27 -15.61 8.93
N LEU A 143 14.99 -14.61 8.40
CA LEU A 143 14.39 -13.44 7.72
C LEU A 143 13.54 -13.87 6.52
N ILE A 144 14.10 -14.71 5.64
CA ILE A 144 13.38 -15.26 4.49
C ILE A 144 12.11 -15.99 4.96
N GLN A 145 12.21 -16.81 6.00
CA GLN A 145 11.08 -17.55 6.52
C GLN A 145 9.95 -16.64 7.03
N ALA A 146 10.29 -15.53 7.69
CA ALA A 146 9.30 -14.52 8.10
C ALA A 146 8.62 -13.87 6.89
N LEU A 147 9.38 -13.50 5.85
CA LEU A 147 8.83 -12.93 4.61
C LEU A 147 7.89 -13.91 3.90
N LEU A 148 8.28 -15.19 3.81
CA LEU A 148 7.43 -16.24 3.24
C LEU A 148 6.13 -16.42 4.03
N CYS A 149 6.19 -16.40 5.36
CA CYS A 149 5.00 -16.40 6.21
C CYS A 149 4.10 -15.19 5.93
N SER A 150 4.67 -13.99 5.81
CA SER A 150 3.92 -12.76 5.54
C SER A 150 3.25 -12.75 4.16
N CYS A 151 3.80 -13.47 3.17
CA CYS A 151 3.25 -13.58 1.81
C CYS A 151 2.34 -14.81 1.59
N PHE A 152 2.15 -15.69 2.58
CA PHE A 152 1.41 -16.93 2.39
C PHE A 152 -0.10 -16.69 2.41
N LEU A 153 -0.69 -16.55 1.23
CA LEU A 153 -2.15 -16.58 1.05
C LEU A 153 -2.64 -18.04 1.01
N PRO A 154 -3.45 -18.49 1.98
CA PRO A 154 -3.95 -19.87 1.98
C PRO A 154 -4.78 -20.19 0.74
N ILE A 155 -4.79 -21.45 0.31
CA ILE A 155 -5.36 -21.97 -0.95
C ILE A 155 -4.60 -21.46 -2.17
N TYR A 156 -4.26 -20.18 -2.22
CA TYR A 156 -3.51 -19.53 -3.30
C TYR A 156 -2.06 -20.03 -3.38
N CYS A 157 -1.38 -20.11 -2.24
CA CYS A 157 0.02 -20.57 -2.15
C CYS A 157 0.12 -22.06 -1.76
N GLY A 158 -1.01 -22.72 -1.49
CA GLY A 158 -1.08 -24.08 -0.95
C GLY A 158 -1.92 -24.17 0.33
N PHE A 159 -1.95 -25.36 0.93
CA PHE A 159 -2.82 -25.67 2.07
C PHE A 159 -2.12 -25.68 3.42
N ILE A 160 -0.80 -25.88 3.46
CA ILE A 160 -0.03 -25.98 4.70
C ILE A 160 0.73 -24.67 4.88
N PRO A 161 0.35 -23.84 5.87
CA PRO A 161 1.05 -22.59 6.14
C PRO A 161 2.49 -22.85 6.59
N PRO A 162 3.46 -22.03 6.15
CA PRO A 162 4.84 -22.11 6.62
C PRO A 162 4.93 -21.81 8.11
N SER A 163 5.99 -22.32 8.73
CA SER A 163 6.26 -22.14 10.16
C SER A 163 7.43 -21.18 10.38
N TYR A 164 7.30 -20.25 11.32
CA TYR A 164 8.33 -19.34 11.78
C TYR A 164 8.48 -19.51 13.29
N ARG A 165 9.69 -19.82 13.78
CA ARG A 165 9.95 -20.17 15.19
C ARG A 165 9.00 -21.22 15.77
N GLY A 166 8.71 -22.26 14.98
CA GLY A 166 7.82 -23.37 15.38
C GLY A 166 6.32 -23.05 15.35
N VAL A 167 5.92 -21.82 15.01
CA VAL A 167 4.52 -21.40 14.94
C VAL A 167 4.10 -21.19 13.49
N ARG A 168 2.86 -21.55 13.13
CA ARG A 168 2.33 -21.37 11.77
C ARG A 168 1.69 -20.00 11.58
N TYR A 169 1.99 -19.41 10.43
CA TYR A 169 1.51 -18.09 10.05
C TYR A 169 0.97 -18.09 8.62
N VAL A 170 0.00 -17.22 8.39
CA VAL A 170 -0.50 -16.83 7.06
C VAL A 170 -0.24 -15.35 6.85
N ASP A 171 -0.59 -14.88 5.65
CA ASP A 171 -0.33 -13.53 5.20
C ASP A 171 -0.69 -12.45 6.24
N GLY A 172 0.21 -11.51 6.46
CA GLY A 172 0.03 -10.43 7.44
C GLY A 172 -1.16 -9.53 7.14
N GLY A 173 -1.58 -9.46 5.87
CA GLY A 173 -2.65 -8.59 5.39
C GLY A 173 -4.03 -8.97 5.92
N PHE A 174 -4.20 -10.19 6.44
CA PHE A 174 -5.43 -10.61 7.12
C PHE A 174 -5.64 -9.96 8.49
N THR A 175 -4.59 -9.39 9.11
CA THR A 175 -4.71 -8.78 10.44
C THR A 175 -4.05 -7.40 10.54
N GLY A 176 -3.17 -7.07 9.62
CA GLY A 176 -2.57 -5.75 9.47
C GLY A 176 -2.18 -5.54 8.01
N LEU A 177 -3.16 -5.10 7.20
CA LEU A 177 -2.91 -4.77 5.79
C LEU A 177 -1.96 -3.57 5.65
N GLN A 178 -2.12 -2.55 6.50
CA GLN A 178 -1.22 -1.42 6.62
C GLN A 178 -0.58 -1.45 8.02
N PRO A 179 0.55 -2.16 8.21
CA PRO A 179 1.10 -2.39 9.54
C PRO A 179 1.74 -1.14 10.15
N VAL A 180 1.42 -0.85 11.41
CA VAL A 180 2.04 0.20 12.23
C VAL A 180 2.14 -0.27 13.68
N SER A 181 3.14 0.17 14.44
CA SER A 181 3.35 -0.29 15.83
C SER A 181 2.61 0.54 16.88
N SER A 182 2.57 1.87 16.71
CA SER A 182 1.93 2.81 17.63
C SER A 182 1.46 4.04 16.85
N LEU A 183 0.37 4.66 17.32
CA LEU A 183 -0.17 5.91 16.73
C LEU A 183 0.63 7.16 17.14
N GLU A 184 1.62 6.99 18.02
CA GLU A 184 2.39 8.09 18.59
C GLU A 184 3.61 8.46 17.74
N GLU A 185 4.16 7.50 17.00
CA GLU A 185 5.25 7.73 16.06
C GLU A 185 4.69 8.19 14.70
N PRO A 186 5.26 9.23 14.07
CA PRO A 186 4.85 9.64 12.74
C PRO A 186 5.24 8.55 11.72
N VAL A 187 4.26 8.08 10.95
CA VAL A 187 4.46 7.04 9.93
C VAL A 187 3.97 7.55 8.58
N ILE A 188 4.83 7.50 7.56
CA ILE A 188 4.42 7.74 6.17
C ILE A 188 3.92 6.42 5.60
N THR A 189 2.67 6.42 5.17
CA THR A 189 1.97 5.24 4.69
C THR A 189 1.97 5.16 3.17
N VAL A 190 2.28 3.96 2.65
CA VAL A 190 2.34 3.67 1.21
C VAL A 190 1.43 2.49 0.88
N SER A 191 0.45 2.74 0.01
CA SER A 191 -0.51 1.73 -0.40
C SER A 191 -0.94 1.92 -1.85
N PRO A 192 -1.07 0.84 -2.64
CA PRO A 192 -1.67 0.92 -3.95
C PRO A 192 -3.19 1.09 -3.88
N PHE A 193 -3.81 0.99 -2.71
CA PHE A 193 -5.25 1.15 -2.53
C PHE A 193 -5.59 2.57 -2.07
N THR A 194 -6.61 3.15 -2.67
CA THR A 194 -7.13 4.48 -2.33
C THR A 194 -7.70 4.48 -0.91
N GLY A 195 -7.31 5.47 -0.12
CA GLY A 195 -7.74 5.60 1.27
C GLY A 195 -7.24 6.88 1.94
N GLU A 196 -7.38 6.94 3.26
CA GLU A 196 -6.80 7.98 4.11
C GLU A 196 -5.31 7.68 4.38
N LEU A 197 -4.53 7.58 3.31
CA LEU A 197 -3.11 7.25 3.34
C LEU A 197 -2.31 8.38 2.66
N ASP A 198 -1.02 8.46 2.99
CA ASP A 198 -0.14 9.55 2.54
C ASP A 198 0.16 9.43 1.04
N ILE A 199 0.70 8.27 0.65
CA ILE A 199 1.07 7.93 -0.73
C ILE A 199 0.19 6.78 -1.20
N CYS A 200 -0.89 7.15 -1.90
CA CYS A 200 -1.81 6.23 -2.54
C CYS A 200 -2.46 6.89 -3.76
N PRO A 201 -3.09 6.11 -4.67
CA PRO A 201 -3.85 6.68 -5.77
C PRO A 201 -4.94 7.62 -5.27
N ARG A 202 -5.25 8.65 -6.08
CA ARG A 202 -6.30 9.64 -5.80
C ARG A 202 -7.42 9.47 -6.83
N ASP A 203 -8.33 8.53 -6.58
CA ASP A 203 -9.49 8.30 -7.45
C ASP A 203 -10.50 9.46 -7.35
N CYS A 204 -11.32 9.66 -8.40
CA CYS A 204 -12.33 10.72 -8.45
C CYS A 204 -13.35 10.62 -7.31
N PRO A 205 -13.81 11.75 -6.72
CA PRO A 205 -14.58 11.78 -5.48
C PRO A 205 -16.07 11.32 -5.56
N ALA A 206 -16.42 10.41 -6.46
CA ALA A 206 -17.81 10.00 -6.65
C ALA A 206 -18.21 8.82 -5.73
N ILE A 207 -18.98 9.15 -4.68
CA ILE A 207 -19.71 8.25 -3.76
C ILE A 207 -18.80 7.24 -3.04
N PHE A 208 -18.27 7.62 -1.87
CA PHE A 208 -17.51 6.71 -1.02
C PHE A 208 -18.28 6.34 0.25
N PHE A 209 -18.27 5.05 0.59
CA PHE A 209 -18.40 4.59 1.96
C PHE A 209 -17.02 4.10 2.42
N CYS A 210 -16.48 4.70 3.48
CA CYS A 210 -15.20 4.29 4.07
C CYS A 210 -15.48 3.25 5.17
N PHE A 211 -14.91 2.04 5.05
CA PHE A 211 -14.98 1.01 6.08
C PHE A 211 -13.57 0.48 6.37
N GLN A 212 -13.26 0.22 7.65
CA GLN A 212 -12.00 -0.38 8.05
C GLN A 212 -11.99 -1.88 7.72
N ILE A 213 -11.01 -2.32 6.93
CA ILE A 213 -10.79 -3.73 6.59
C ILE A 213 -9.43 -4.14 7.15
N PHE A 214 -9.38 -5.17 8.00
CA PHE A 214 -8.15 -5.76 8.55
C PHE A 214 -7.15 -4.74 9.13
N ASN A 215 -7.63 -3.84 9.98
CA ASN A 215 -6.87 -2.72 10.56
C ASN A 215 -6.23 -1.75 9.54
N GLY A 216 -6.72 -1.71 8.30
CA GLY A 216 -6.42 -0.67 7.31
C GLY A 216 -7.67 0.11 6.89
N SER A 217 -7.52 1.38 6.51
CA SER A 217 -8.57 2.22 5.96
C SER A 217 -8.60 2.10 4.43
N VAL A 218 -9.17 1.02 3.90
CA VAL A 218 -9.37 0.84 2.46
C VAL A 218 -10.77 1.31 2.07
N GLN A 219 -10.88 2.23 1.12
CA GLN A 219 -12.19 2.66 0.62
C GLN A 219 -12.85 1.54 -0.21
N ILE A 220 -14.12 1.26 0.01
CA ILE A 220 -14.87 0.35 -0.87
C ILE A 220 -15.32 1.15 -2.09
N SER A 221 -14.49 1.16 -3.11
CA SER A 221 -14.75 1.76 -4.42
C SER A 221 -14.61 0.71 -5.53
N ILE A 222 -15.20 0.94 -6.70
CA ILE A 222 -15.05 0.03 -7.85
C ILE A 222 -13.57 -0.07 -8.23
N GLU A 223 -12.86 1.03 -8.12
CA GLU A 223 -11.43 1.18 -8.36
C GLU A 223 -10.64 0.29 -7.40
N ASN A 224 -10.91 0.36 -6.08
CA ASN A 224 -10.23 -0.50 -5.12
C ASN A 224 -10.61 -1.97 -5.24
N LEU A 225 -11.84 -2.31 -5.63
CA LEU A 225 -12.21 -3.68 -5.96
C LEU A 225 -11.44 -4.20 -7.18
N CYS A 226 -11.26 -3.36 -8.20
CA CYS A 226 -10.42 -3.67 -9.34
C CYS A 226 -8.96 -3.89 -8.92
N ARG A 227 -8.43 -3.04 -8.05
CA ARG A 227 -7.08 -3.18 -7.49
C ARG A 227 -6.92 -4.44 -6.65
N ILE A 228 -7.89 -4.81 -5.80
CA ILE A 228 -7.87 -6.08 -5.05
C ILE A 228 -7.82 -7.26 -6.03
N SER A 229 -8.61 -7.20 -7.12
CA SER A 229 -8.52 -8.20 -8.17
C SER A 229 -7.14 -8.26 -8.82
N TYR A 230 -6.50 -7.12 -9.09
CA TYR A 230 -5.16 -7.08 -9.67
C TYR A 230 -4.06 -7.54 -8.71
N ALA A 231 -4.22 -7.28 -7.41
CA ALA A 231 -3.32 -7.78 -6.38
C ALA A 231 -3.28 -9.31 -6.33
N LEU A 232 -4.43 -9.97 -6.56
CA LEU A 232 -4.56 -11.43 -6.60
C LEU A 232 -4.30 -12.03 -7.99
N PHE A 233 -4.67 -11.32 -9.06
CA PHE A 233 -4.59 -11.81 -10.44
C PHE A 233 -3.93 -10.75 -11.32
N PRO A 234 -2.64 -10.94 -11.70
CA PRO A 234 -1.87 -9.87 -12.31
C PRO A 234 -2.46 -9.43 -13.66
N PRO A 235 -2.66 -8.11 -13.87
CA PRO A 235 -3.09 -7.56 -15.14
C PRO A 235 -1.94 -7.61 -16.18
N SER A 236 -2.13 -7.04 -17.36
CA SER A 236 -1.11 -7.09 -18.41
C SER A 236 0.15 -6.33 -17.99
N THR A 237 1.29 -6.68 -18.57
CA THR A 237 2.57 -5.97 -18.35
C THR A 237 2.43 -4.46 -18.59
N MET A 238 1.63 -4.05 -19.56
CA MET A 238 1.32 -2.64 -19.82
C MET A 238 0.64 -1.98 -18.61
N VAL A 239 -0.44 -2.59 -18.09
CA VAL A 239 -1.15 -2.07 -16.91
C VAL A 239 -0.25 -2.08 -15.66
N LEU A 240 0.61 -3.09 -15.51
CA LEU A 240 1.59 -3.14 -14.41
C LEU A 240 2.63 -2.01 -14.51
N ASN A 241 3.06 -1.64 -15.72
CA ASN A 241 3.93 -0.47 -15.93
C ASN A 241 3.19 0.85 -15.63
N ASP A 242 1.91 0.95 -15.97
CA ASP A 242 1.10 2.11 -15.61
C ASP A 242 0.99 2.24 -14.08
N ILE A 243 0.77 1.13 -13.37
CA ILE A 243 0.72 1.07 -11.91
C ILE A 243 2.06 1.51 -11.28
N PHE A 244 3.19 1.05 -11.83
CA PHE A 244 4.52 1.51 -11.41
C PHE A 244 4.67 3.02 -11.60
N SER A 245 4.30 3.53 -12.78
CA SER A 245 4.40 4.96 -13.13
C SER A 245 3.52 5.81 -12.23
N GLN A 246 2.32 5.31 -11.89
CA GLN A 246 1.41 5.95 -10.94
C GLN A 246 2.04 6.07 -9.55
N GLY A 247 2.65 5.01 -9.02
CA GLY A 247 3.34 5.07 -7.73
C GLY A 247 4.45 6.12 -7.67
N TYR A 248 5.20 6.25 -8.77
CA TYR A 248 6.19 7.31 -8.91
C TYR A 248 5.55 8.71 -8.87
N GLN A 249 4.51 8.93 -9.67
CA GLN A 249 3.84 10.23 -9.78
C GLN A 249 3.14 10.65 -8.47
N ASP A 250 2.46 9.72 -7.80
CA ASP A 250 1.79 9.98 -6.53
C ASP A 250 2.80 10.39 -5.44
N THR A 251 3.99 9.80 -5.47
CA THR A 251 5.10 10.16 -4.57
C THR A 251 5.66 11.53 -4.88
N ALA A 252 5.93 11.84 -6.14
CA ALA A 252 6.39 13.16 -6.55
C ALA A 252 5.39 14.26 -6.13
N LEU A 253 4.09 13.99 -6.27
CA LEU A 253 3.03 14.89 -5.83
C LEU A 253 2.99 15.03 -4.30
N PHE A 254 3.16 13.93 -3.57
CA PHE A 254 3.26 13.95 -2.10
C PHE A 254 4.44 14.82 -1.65
N LEU A 255 5.64 14.62 -2.19
CA LEU A 255 6.82 15.42 -1.88
C LEU A 255 6.62 16.90 -2.22
N TYR A 256 6.07 17.19 -3.40
CA TYR A 256 5.77 18.56 -3.83
C TYR A 256 4.80 19.27 -2.87
N ARG A 257 3.71 18.61 -2.48
CA ARG A 257 2.72 19.17 -1.56
C ARG A 257 3.35 19.50 -0.21
N ASN A 258 4.09 18.57 0.37
CA ASN A 258 4.68 18.78 1.69
C ASN A 258 5.77 19.85 1.67
N ASN A 259 6.59 19.92 0.61
CA ASN A 259 7.54 21.02 0.42
C ASN A 259 6.84 22.39 0.27
N ALA A 260 5.73 22.45 -0.48
CA ALA A 260 4.98 23.69 -0.69
C ALA A 260 4.30 24.21 0.58
N PHE A 261 3.97 23.34 1.54
CA PHE A 261 3.42 23.72 2.84
C PHE A 261 4.48 23.91 3.93
N GLY A 262 5.77 23.87 3.58
CA GLY A 262 6.86 24.06 4.53
C GLY A 262 7.01 22.92 5.53
N PHE A 263 6.47 21.73 5.23
CA PHE A 263 6.74 20.54 6.04
C PHE A 263 8.15 20.06 5.72
N ASN A 264 9.08 20.43 6.61
CA ASN A 264 10.39 19.80 6.63
C ASN A 264 10.19 18.39 7.21
N TYR A 265 10.42 17.38 6.37
CA TYR A 265 10.36 15.97 6.80
C TYR A 265 11.34 15.67 7.95
N PHE A 266 12.34 16.53 8.14
CA PHE A 266 13.34 16.46 9.20
C PHE A 266 12.97 17.26 10.46
N ASP A 267 11.86 18.02 10.49
CA ASP A 267 11.48 18.82 11.67
C ASP A 267 10.34 18.17 12.47
N GLY A 268 9.92 16.95 12.11
CA GLY A 268 9.02 16.16 12.95
C GLY A 268 7.57 16.63 13.04
N ASN A 269 7.19 17.66 12.28
CA ASN A 269 5.82 18.19 12.21
C ASN A 269 4.91 17.35 11.30
N PHE A 270 4.90 16.03 11.48
CA PHE A 270 3.96 15.14 10.77
C PHE A 270 2.66 15.04 11.54
N ARG A 271 1.76 16.00 11.33
CA ARG A 271 0.36 15.83 11.69
C ARG A 271 -0.51 16.19 10.49
N PHE A 272 -0.87 15.18 9.70
CA PHE A 272 -2.14 15.25 9.00
C PHE A 272 -3.23 15.15 10.04
N GLY A 273 -3.92 16.27 10.30
CA GLY A 273 -5.18 16.24 11.02
C GLY A 273 -6.14 15.37 10.21
N SER A 274 -6.49 14.20 10.73
CA SER A 274 -7.66 13.48 10.24
C SER A 274 -8.85 14.43 10.41
N THR A 275 -9.39 14.93 9.31
CA THR A 275 -10.64 15.69 9.34
C THR A 275 -11.79 14.72 9.56
N CYS A 276 -11.85 14.15 10.77
CA CYS A 276 -13.06 13.51 11.27
C CYS A 276 -13.81 14.56 12.10
N GLY A 277 -14.98 14.96 11.61
CA GLY A 277 -15.80 16.01 12.19
C GLY A 277 -16.12 15.75 13.67
N LYS A 278 -15.78 16.73 14.51
CA LYS A 278 -16.42 16.91 15.80
C LYS A 278 -17.23 18.19 15.76
N ASN A 279 -18.50 18.05 15.39
CA ASN A 279 -19.53 18.95 15.89
C ASN A 279 -19.58 18.79 17.40
N ASN A 280 -18.90 19.66 18.14
CA ASN A 280 -19.20 19.92 19.54
C ASN A 280 -19.12 21.42 19.76
N SER A 281 -20.28 22.06 19.83
CA SER A 281 -20.41 23.42 20.31
C SER A 281 -19.94 23.48 21.77
N THR A 282 -18.90 24.23 22.07
CA THR A 282 -18.72 24.84 23.39
C THR A 282 -17.96 26.15 23.21
N GLN A 283 -18.65 27.25 23.52
CA GLN A 283 -18.07 28.58 23.60
C GLN A 283 -17.03 28.63 24.72
N SER A 284 -15.86 29.20 24.43
CA SER A 284 -15.00 29.78 25.46
C SER A 284 -14.41 31.09 24.94
N LYS A 285 -14.66 32.16 25.68
CA LYS A 285 -14.19 33.53 25.45
C LYS A 285 -12.74 33.64 25.92
N GLY A 286 -11.85 34.20 25.11
CA GLY A 286 -10.47 34.49 25.52
C GLY A 286 -9.64 35.17 24.43
N THR A 287 -9.57 36.49 24.55
CA THR A 287 -8.86 37.57 23.84
C THR A 287 -7.50 37.25 23.19
N HIS A 288 -7.31 37.67 21.92
CA HIS A 288 -6.04 37.76 21.17
C HIS A 288 -5.13 38.90 21.67
N PRO A 289 -3.82 38.90 21.33
CA PRO A 289 -3.33 39.48 20.05
C PRO A 289 -2.33 38.53 19.36
N GLY A 290 -2.15 38.41 18.04
CA GLY A 290 -2.30 39.35 16.95
C GLY A 290 -1.06 39.16 16.05
N LEU A 291 -1.15 38.30 15.02
CA LEU A 291 -0.18 38.23 13.93
C LEU A 291 -0.94 37.89 12.64
N TYR A 292 -1.54 38.93 12.07
CA TYR A 292 -2.10 38.89 10.72
C TYR A 292 -0.96 38.68 9.73
N ARG A 293 -0.91 37.52 9.05
CA ARG A 293 -0.32 37.41 7.72
C ARG A 293 -1.39 36.97 6.73
N ARG A 294 -1.70 37.92 5.85
CA ARG A 294 -2.65 37.93 4.74
C ARG A 294 -2.69 36.59 3.99
N ILE A 295 -3.88 36.01 3.86
CA ILE A 295 -4.19 34.97 2.87
C ILE A 295 -4.13 35.64 1.48
N PRO A 296 -3.34 35.16 0.50
CA PRO A 296 -3.52 35.59 -0.87
C PRO A 296 -4.75 34.90 -1.46
N GLU A 297 -5.70 35.71 -1.90
CA GLU A 297 -6.83 35.29 -2.74
C GLU A 297 -6.32 34.68 -4.05
N SER A 298 -6.97 33.59 -4.47
CA SER A 298 -6.95 32.95 -5.80
C SER A 298 -5.76 33.27 -6.72
N LEU A 299 -4.82 32.33 -6.82
CA LEU A 299 -3.89 32.28 -7.95
C LEU A 299 -4.27 31.09 -8.83
N THR A 300 -4.92 31.41 -9.94
CA THR A 300 -5.09 30.56 -11.12
C THR A 300 -3.73 29.98 -11.54
N PRO A 301 -3.60 28.66 -11.79
CA PRO A 301 -2.34 28.09 -12.23
C PRO A 301 -2.02 28.57 -13.64
N TYR A 302 -0.98 29.39 -13.76
CA TYR A 302 -0.34 29.71 -15.03
C TYR A 302 0.42 28.47 -15.52
N PHE A 303 -0.10 27.83 -16.57
CA PHE A 303 0.65 26.87 -17.37
C PHE A 303 1.77 27.62 -18.12
N LEU A 304 3.02 27.24 -17.91
CA LEU A 304 4.15 27.66 -18.76
C LEU A 304 3.98 27.05 -20.16
N PRO A 305 3.88 27.85 -21.23
CA PRO A 305 3.73 27.35 -22.60
C PRO A 305 5.10 27.20 -23.25
N GLY A 306 5.41 26.01 -23.79
CA GLY A 306 6.71 25.84 -24.42
C GLY A 306 7.02 24.46 -24.97
N LEU A 307 6.13 23.89 -25.78
CA LEU A 307 6.44 23.09 -26.97
C LEU A 307 5.08 22.72 -27.59
N TRP A 308 5.06 22.48 -28.90
CA TRP A 308 3.87 22.27 -29.75
C TRP A 308 3.26 23.57 -30.33
N LYS A 309 3.77 23.93 -31.52
CA LYS A 309 3.18 24.91 -32.44
C LYS A 309 1.74 24.52 -32.77
N LYS A 310 0.86 25.52 -32.67
CA LYS A 310 -0.55 25.52 -33.02
C LYS A 310 -0.69 25.80 -34.51
N GLU A 311 -1.20 24.86 -35.31
CA GLU A 311 -1.90 25.21 -36.54
C GLU A 311 -3.36 25.50 -36.19
N GLN A 312 -3.82 26.66 -36.66
CA GLN A 312 -5.07 27.29 -36.27
C GLN A 312 -6.12 26.97 -37.33
N MET A 313 -7.16 26.21 -36.97
CA MET A 313 -8.43 26.25 -37.70
C MET A 313 -9.53 26.75 -36.77
N ASN A 314 -10.06 27.91 -37.14
CA ASN A 314 -11.18 28.57 -36.48
C ASN A 314 -12.49 27.90 -36.86
N GLY A 315 -13.37 27.76 -35.87
CA GLY A 315 -14.81 27.65 -36.07
C GLY A 315 -15.37 26.23 -36.01
N LEU A 316 -15.75 25.79 -34.80
CA LEU A 316 -17.01 25.07 -34.58
C LEU A 316 -17.36 25.17 -33.09
N GLN A 317 -18.57 25.64 -32.79
CA GLN A 317 -19.08 25.75 -31.43
C GLN A 317 -19.09 24.37 -30.74
N ASP A 318 -18.66 24.40 -29.48
CA ASP A 318 -18.34 23.27 -28.61
C ASP A 318 -19.51 22.29 -28.36
N PRO A 319 -19.42 21.02 -28.82
CA PRO A 319 -20.38 19.97 -28.49
C PRO A 319 -20.13 19.30 -27.12
N LEU A 320 -19.03 19.60 -26.43
CA LEU A 320 -18.60 18.86 -25.22
C LEU A 320 -19.26 19.37 -23.94
N ALA A 321 -19.74 20.62 -23.90
CA ALA A 321 -20.47 21.16 -22.75
C ALA A 321 -21.81 20.44 -22.47
N ARG A 322 -22.40 19.75 -23.47
CA ARG A 322 -23.62 18.94 -23.28
C ARG A 322 -23.35 17.52 -22.78
N ILE A 323 -22.12 17.02 -22.87
CA ILE A 323 -21.76 15.67 -22.41
C ILE A 323 -21.46 15.65 -20.90
N LEU A 324 -21.08 16.79 -20.32
CA LEU A 324 -20.68 16.88 -18.91
C LEU A 324 -21.85 17.01 -17.90
N LEU A 325 -23.11 17.12 -18.34
CA LEU A 325 -24.24 17.44 -17.44
C LEU A 325 -25.51 16.59 -17.64
N GLN A 326 -25.40 15.29 -17.91
CA GLN A 326 -26.56 14.39 -17.79
C GLN A 326 -26.31 13.16 -16.90
N PRO A 327 -27.29 12.76 -16.05
CA PRO A 327 -27.18 11.58 -15.20
C PRO A 327 -27.37 10.33 -16.06
N TYR A 328 -26.27 9.70 -16.48
CA TYR A 328 -26.33 8.55 -17.39
C TYR A 328 -26.64 7.24 -16.65
N ARG A 329 -27.69 6.57 -17.14
CA ARG A 329 -27.94 5.13 -16.97
C ARG A 329 -26.74 4.33 -17.51
N LEU A 330 -26.16 3.48 -16.67
CA LEU A 330 -25.02 2.61 -16.99
C LEU A 330 -25.26 1.71 -18.23
N PRO A 331 -24.31 1.63 -19.19
CA PRO A 331 -24.37 0.71 -20.33
C PRO A 331 -24.39 -0.78 -19.92
N ALA A 332 -25.05 -1.63 -20.70
CA ALA A 332 -25.20 -3.07 -20.42
C ALA A 332 -23.87 -3.85 -20.30
N LEU A 333 -22.80 -3.37 -20.95
CA LEU A 333 -21.43 -3.91 -20.82
C LEU A 333 -20.87 -3.70 -19.41
N PHE A 334 -21.17 -2.56 -18.78
CA PHE A 334 -20.78 -2.24 -17.41
C PHE A 334 -21.51 -3.15 -16.41
N ARG A 335 -22.79 -3.46 -16.66
CA ARG A 335 -23.57 -4.41 -15.83
C ARG A 335 -23.01 -5.84 -15.92
N LYS A 336 -22.46 -6.27 -17.06
CA LYS A 336 -21.76 -7.56 -17.19
C LYS A 336 -20.42 -7.56 -16.45
N GLY A 337 -19.64 -6.48 -16.55
CA GLY A 337 -18.38 -6.30 -15.81
C GLY A 337 -18.59 -6.30 -14.30
N VAL A 338 -19.57 -5.53 -13.82
CA VAL A 338 -19.97 -5.48 -12.41
C VAL A 338 -20.48 -6.84 -11.92
N LYS A 339 -21.25 -7.59 -12.71
CA LYS A 339 -21.66 -8.96 -12.35
C LYS A 339 -20.47 -9.93 -12.26
N LYS A 340 -19.47 -9.80 -13.14
CA LYS A 340 -18.26 -10.63 -13.11
C LYS A 340 -17.39 -10.30 -11.89
N VAL A 341 -17.24 -9.01 -11.58
CA VAL A 341 -16.55 -8.52 -10.37
C VAL A 341 -17.30 -8.94 -9.12
N TRP A 342 -18.64 -8.86 -9.11
CA TRP A 342 -19.49 -9.32 -8.01
C TRP A 342 -19.38 -10.84 -7.81
N GLY A 343 -19.35 -11.63 -8.89
CA GLY A 343 -19.10 -13.08 -8.82
C GLY A 343 -17.70 -13.43 -8.32
N LEU A 344 -16.68 -12.63 -8.65
CA LEU A 344 -15.35 -12.75 -8.06
C LEU A 344 -15.34 -12.36 -6.58
N LEU A 345 -16.13 -11.35 -6.19
CA LEU A 345 -16.32 -10.90 -4.80
C LEU A 345 -17.03 -11.94 -3.95
N GLU A 346 -18.11 -12.53 -4.45
CA GLU A 346 -18.78 -13.67 -3.82
C GLU A 346 -17.84 -14.86 -3.77
N GLY A 347 -17.05 -15.09 -4.83
CA GLY A 347 -16.02 -16.13 -4.87
C GLY A 347 -14.94 -15.94 -3.80
N VAL A 348 -14.38 -14.73 -3.66
CA VAL A 348 -13.35 -14.40 -2.66
C VAL A 348 -13.95 -14.38 -1.26
N THR A 349 -15.14 -13.83 -1.06
CA THR A 349 -15.82 -13.80 0.24
C THR A 349 -16.20 -15.22 0.68
N SER A 350 -16.70 -16.04 -0.24
CA SER A 350 -16.97 -17.47 -0.02
C SER A 350 -15.67 -18.26 0.18
N LEU A 351 -14.59 -17.93 -0.53
CA LEU A 351 -13.27 -18.52 -0.32
C LEU A 351 -12.75 -18.18 1.09
N VAL A 352 -12.88 -16.93 1.52
CA VAL A 352 -12.46 -16.44 2.86
C VAL A 352 -13.33 -17.05 3.96
N GLN A 353 -14.65 -17.11 3.78
CA GLN A 353 -15.57 -17.77 4.71
C GLN A 353 -15.32 -19.29 4.74
N GLY A 354 -15.05 -19.91 3.59
CA GLY A 354 -14.69 -21.30 3.44
C GLY A 354 -13.34 -21.60 4.09
N LEU A 355 -12.35 -20.70 3.96
CA LEU A 355 -11.07 -20.75 4.64
C LEU A 355 -11.23 -20.62 6.15
N HIS A 356 -12.04 -19.67 6.59
CA HIS A 356 -12.35 -19.48 8.00
C HIS A 356 -13.00 -20.74 8.58
N LYS A 357 -13.94 -21.35 7.85
CA LYS A 357 -14.61 -22.60 8.24
C LYS A 357 -13.67 -23.82 8.18
N LEU A 358 -12.78 -23.88 7.20
CA LEU A 358 -11.77 -24.94 7.06
C LEU A 358 -10.70 -24.86 8.17
N LEU A 359 -10.27 -23.65 8.51
CA LEU A 359 -9.39 -23.38 9.64
C LEU A 359 -10.05 -23.77 10.98
N GLN A 360 -11.36 -23.53 11.12
CA GLN A 360 -12.15 -24.01 12.27
C GLN A 360 -12.25 -25.54 12.34
N THR A 361 -12.24 -26.25 11.21
CA THR A 361 -12.27 -27.72 11.19
C THR A 361 -10.90 -28.38 11.38
N LEU A 362 -9.81 -27.72 10.98
CA LEU A 362 -8.45 -28.25 11.07
C LEU A 362 -7.78 -27.98 12.42
N VAL A 363 -8.33 -27.08 13.23
CA VAL A 363 -7.81 -26.73 14.58
C VAL A 363 -9.00 -26.63 15.56
N PRO A 364 -9.24 -27.64 16.41
CA PRO A 364 -10.29 -27.54 17.42
C PRO A 364 -9.90 -26.49 18.48
N GLY A 365 -10.62 -25.36 18.53
CA GLY A 365 -10.44 -24.33 19.59
C GLY A 365 -10.63 -22.85 19.21
N LEU A 366 -10.97 -22.50 17.97
CA LEU A 366 -11.20 -21.10 17.56
C LEU A 366 -12.40 -20.47 18.31
N PRO A 367 -12.25 -19.31 18.98
CA PRO A 367 -13.37 -18.64 19.64
C PRO A 367 -14.37 -18.09 18.62
N LYS A 368 -15.66 -18.35 18.87
CA LYS A 368 -16.78 -17.75 18.12
C LYS A 368 -16.76 -16.23 18.34
N ARG A 369 -16.57 -15.42 17.29
CA ARG A 369 -16.88 -13.99 17.38
C ARG A 369 -18.37 -13.85 17.69
N ALA A 370 -18.68 -13.22 18.82
CA ALA A 370 -20.02 -12.76 19.13
C ALA A 370 -20.43 -11.72 18.08
N VAL A 371 -21.46 -12.05 17.32
CA VAL A 371 -22.18 -11.08 16.50
C VAL A 371 -23.10 -10.33 17.46
N ASP A 372 -22.60 -9.24 18.04
CA ASP A 372 -23.49 -8.29 18.70
C ASP A 372 -24.27 -7.54 17.61
N ARG A 373 -25.54 -7.91 17.47
CA ARG A 373 -26.54 -7.09 16.80
C ARG A 373 -26.93 -5.95 17.75
N ARG A 374 -26.57 -4.71 17.41
CA ARG A 374 -27.43 -3.53 17.62
C ARG A 374 -27.22 -2.54 16.50
#